data_AF-A0A3P7K0G8-F1
#
_entry.id   AF-A0A3P7K0G8-F1
#
_cell.length_a   1.000
_cell.length_b   1.000
_cell.length_c   1.000
_cell.angle_alpha   90.00
_cell.angle_beta   90.00
_cell.angle_gamma   90.00
#
_symmetry.space_group_name_H-M   'P 1'
#
loop_
_entity.id
_entity.type
_entity.pdbx_description
1 polymer ?
#
loop_
_entity_poly.entity_id
_entity_poly.type
_entity_poly.pdbx_seq_one_letter_code
_entity_poly.pdbx_strand_id
1 'polypeptide(L)'
;MNGEDLPRDHGYPLRCIAPGEETFEVAGYAWSGGGRGIIRVEVSADGGKTWQCAELEQDEKQDLDHMWAWTLFRANIKIPEKVNKMELVVKATDRYFDKRF
;
A
#
# COMPACT_ATOMS: atom_id res chain seq x y z
N MET A 1 7.11 7.17 13.57
CA MET A 1 7.53 8.00 12.41
C MET A 1 7.78 9.41 12.95
N ASN A 2 8.83 10.12 12.49
CA ASN A 2 9.42 11.34 13.08
C ASN A 2 10.48 11.12 14.19
N GLY A 3 11.14 9.96 14.22
CA GLY A 3 12.16 9.65 15.24
C GLY A 3 11.59 9.21 16.58
N GLU A 4 10.27 9.18 16.74
CA GLU A 4 9.60 8.56 17.89
C GLU A 4 9.15 7.13 17.58
N ASP A 5 9.38 6.26 18.57
CA ASP A 5 8.89 4.88 18.61
C ASP A 5 7.35 4.90 18.61
N LEU A 6 6.75 4.14 17.69
CA LEU A 6 5.31 4.10 17.57
C LEU A 6 4.70 3.34 18.77
N PRO A 7 3.63 3.86 19.39
CA PRO A 7 2.87 3.15 20.42
C PRO A 7 2.35 1.81 19.90
N ARG A 8 2.29 0.79 20.77
CA ARG A 8 1.91 -0.59 20.42
C ARG A 8 0.57 -0.72 19.68
N ASP A 9 -0.33 0.23 19.90
CA ASP A 9 -1.70 0.20 19.37
C ASP A 9 -1.80 0.69 17.91
N HIS A 10 -0.72 1.21 17.32
CA HIS A 10 -0.69 1.73 15.95
C HIS A 10 -0.43 0.66 14.86
N GLY A 11 -0.48 -0.62 15.22
CA GLY A 11 -0.08 -1.72 14.34
C GLY A 11 1.44 -1.89 14.39
N TYR A 12 1.88 -2.89 15.16
CA TYR A 12 3.27 -3.35 15.21
C TYR A 12 3.83 -3.54 13.78
N PRO A 13 5.16 -3.42 13.55
CA PRO A 13 5.73 -3.88 12.29
C PRO A 13 5.25 -5.31 12.02
N LEU A 14 4.60 -5.51 10.87
CA LEU A 14 4.18 -6.83 10.39
C LEU A 14 5.40 -7.75 10.41
N ARG A 15 5.42 -8.73 11.31
CA ARG A 15 6.47 -9.73 11.37
C ARG A 15 6.05 -10.90 10.49
N CYS A 16 6.41 -10.83 9.20
CA CYS A 16 6.25 -11.96 8.29
C CYS A 16 7.34 -13.00 8.61
N ILE A 17 6.93 -14.26 8.83
CA ILE A 17 7.85 -15.42 8.85
C ILE A 17 7.44 -16.27 7.65
N ALA A 18 8.18 -16.16 6.55
CA ALA A 18 7.96 -16.93 5.33
C ALA A 18 9.14 -17.88 5.09
N PRO A 19 9.11 -19.12 5.60
CA PRO A 19 10.14 -20.10 5.26
C PRO A 19 9.91 -20.59 3.82
N GLY A 20 10.74 -20.15 2.88
CA GLY A 20 10.82 -20.71 1.53
C GLY A 20 9.95 -20.03 0.46
N GLU A 21 9.19 -18.98 0.79
CA GLU A 21 8.50 -18.18 -0.23
C GLU A 21 9.35 -16.98 -0.66
N GLU A 22 9.45 -16.77 -1.98
CA GLU A 22 10.13 -15.59 -2.55
C GLU A 22 9.25 -14.34 -2.53
N THR A 23 7.96 -14.47 -2.21
CA THR A 23 6.97 -13.39 -2.24
C THR A 23 6.09 -13.40 -1.00
N PHE A 24 5.50 -12.26 -0.66
CA PHE A 24 4.42 -12.17 0.32
C PHE A 24 3.34 -11.20 -0.15
N GLU A 25 2.10 -11.45 0.24
CA GLU A 25 0.98 -10.57 -0.07
C GLU A 25 0.95 -9.38 0.90
N VAL A 26 0.90 -8.17 0.34
CA VAL A 26 0.55 -6.93 1.05
C VAL A 26 -0.87 -6.58 0.67
N ALA A 27 -1.76 -6.50 1.66
CA ALA A 27 -3.14 -6.05 1.49
C ALA A 27 -3.42 -4.82 2.36
N GLY A 28 -4.28 -3.93 1.87
CA GLY A 28 -4.64 -2.71 2.60
C GLY A 28 -5.82 -1.98 1.97
N TYR A 29 -6.03 -0.74 2.41
CA TYR A 29 -7.05 0.15 1.88
C TYR A 29 -6.48 1.54 1.58
N ALA A 30 -7.07 2.22 0.60
CA ALA A 30 -6.76 3.60 0.22
C ALA A 30 -8.03 4.41 0.02
N TRP A 31 -7.98 5.71 0.28
CA TRP A 31 -9.14 6.59 0.15
C TRP A 31 -8.71 8.04 -0.10
N SER A 32 -9.51 8.78 -0.87
CA SER A 32 -9.37 10.22 -1.04
C SER A 32 -10.72 10.92 -0.84
N GLY A 33 -10.68 12.13 -0.29
CA GLY A 33 -11.87 12.90 0.04
C GLY A 33 -12.60 13.45 -1.19
N GLY A 34 -13.84 13.92 -1.00
CA GLY A 34 -14.60 14.60 -2.06
C GLY A 34 -15.03 13.69 -3.22
N GLY A 35 -15.12 12.39 -2.99
CA GLY A 35 -15.63 11.41 -3.96
C GLY A 35 -14.57 10.95 -4.96
N ARG A 36 -13.32 11.38 -4.78
CA ARG A 36 -12.24 11.08 -5.72
C ARG A 36 -11.79 9.64 -5.59
N GLY A 37 -12.06 8.85 -6.62
CA GLY A 37 -11.60 7.47 -6.74
C GLY A 37 -10.10 7.34 -6.72
N ILE A 38 -9.60 6.32 -6.01
CA ILE A 38 -8.21 5.89 -6.08
C ILE A 38 -8.00 5.19 -7.42
N ILE A 39 -7.03 5.65 -8.21
CA ILE A 39 -6.74 5.09 -9.53
C ILE A 39 -5.43 4.30 -9.57
N ARG A 40 -4.61 4.43 -8.53
CA ARG A 40 -3.37 3.66 -8.40
C ARG A 40 -2.94 3.57 -6.94
N VAL A 41 -2.51 2.38 -6.54
CA VAL A 41 -1.72 2.17 -5.32
C VAL A 41 -0.41 1.55 -5.72
N GLU A 42 0.68 2.05 -5.15
CA GLU A 42 2.03 1.57 -5.36
C GLU A 42 2.64 1.19 -4.01
N VAL A 43 3.27 0.02 -3.95
CA VAL A 43 3.92 -0.53 -2.77
C VAL A 43 5.43 -0.63 -3.03
N SER A 44 6.22 -0.26 -2.04
CA SER A 44 7.67 -0.35 -2.04
C SER A 44 8.14 -1.19 -0.86
N ALA A 45 9.11 -2.07 -1.08
CA ALA A 45 9.74 -2.90 -0.04
C ALA A 45 11.15 -2.44 0.35
N ASP A 46 11.63 -1.33 -0.23
CA ASP A 46 13.00 -0.82 -0.06
C ASP A 46 13.02 0.64 0.46
N GLY A 47 11.96 1.04 1.17
CA GLY A 47 11.84 2.39 1.74
C GLY A 47 11.48 3.47 0.72
N GLY A 48 10.81 3.12 -0.38
CA GLY A 48 10.32 4.05 -1.40
C GLY A 48 11.26 4.28 -2.59
N LYS A 49 12.31 3.46 -2.76
CA LYS A 49 13.26 3.60 -3.88
C LYS A 49 12.70 2.96 -5.15
N THR A 50 12.11 1.78 -5.03
CA THR A 50 11.41 1.08 -6.12
C THR A 50 9.95 0.84 -5.74
N TRP A 51 9.08 0.78 -6.76
CA TRP A 51 7.64 0.73 -6.60
C TRP A 51 7.03 -0.33 -7.50
N GLN A 52 6.08 -1.10 -6.96
CA GLN A 52 5.26 -2.07 -7.68
C GLN A 52 3.79 -1.65 -7.57
N CYS A 53 3.05 -1.70 -8.68
CA CYS A 53 1.61 -1.44 -8.65
C CYS A 53 0.87 -2.55 -7.90
N ALA A 54 -0.06 -2.15 -7.05
CA ALA A 54 -1.03 -3.03 -6.43
C ALA A 54 -2.25 -3.20 -7.35
N GLU A 55 -2.90 -4.35 -7.23
CA GLU A 55 -4.22 -4.61 -7.76
C GLU A 55 -5.26 -3.91 -6.88
N LEU A 56 -6.23 -3.23 -7.48
CA LEU A 56 -7.32 -2.57 -6.78
C LEU A 56 -8.57 -3.43 -6.88
N GLU A 57 -9.27 -3.63 -5.76
CA GLU A 57 -10.59 -4.26 -5.76
C GLU A 57 -11.63 -3.20 -6.17
N GLN A 58 -11.83 -3.07 -7.48
CA GLN A 58 -12.73 -2.11 -8.13
C GLN A 58 -13.43 -2.76 -9.34
N ASP A 59 -14.64 -2.31 -9.65
CA ASP A 59 -15.32 -2.68 -10.91
C ASP A 59 -14.98 -1.63 -11.98
N GLU A 60 -14.71 -2.08 -13.21
CA GLU A 60 -14.35 -1.21 -14.35
C GLU A 60 -15.40 -0.13 -14.65
N LYS A 61 -16.66 -0.33 -14.23
CA LYS A 61 -17.77 0.60 -14.42
C LYS A 61 -17.97 1.56 -13.25
N GLN A 62 -17.14 1.51 -12.21
CA GLN A 62 -17.27 2.42 -11.08
C GLN A 62 -17.10 3.87 -11.51
N ASP A 63 -17.97 4.73 -10.98
CA ASP A 63 -17.87 6.16 -11.16
C ASP A 63 -16.80 6.72 -10.22
N LEU A 64 -15.64 7.04 -10.78
CA LEU A 64 -14.48 7.54 -10.05
C LEU A 64 -14.66 8.98 -9.50
N ASP A 65 -15.77 9.67 -9.79
CA ASP A 65 -16.12 10.97 -9.21
C ASP A 65 -16.99 10.86 -7.94
N HIS A 66 -17.50 9.66 -7.63
CA HIS A 66 -18.43 9.42 -6.51
C HIS A 66 -17.99 8.23 -5.64
N MET A 67 -16.67 8.05 -5.47
CA MET A 67 -16.06 7.01 -4.64
C MET A 67 -15.97 7.47 -3.19
N TRP A 68 -17.07 7.32 -2.45
CA TRP A 68 -17.14 7.71 -1.03
C TRP A 68 -16.56 6.66 -0.08
N ALA A 69 -16.48 5.41 -0.53
CA ALA A 69 -15.89 4.31 0.22
C ALA A 69 -14.38 4.17 -0.05
N TRP A 70 -13.68 3.52 0.87
CA TRP A 70 -12.30 3.09 0.62
C TRP A 70 -12.23 2.12 -0.56
N THR A 71 -11.07 2.06 -1.19
CA THR A 71 -10.68 1.02 -2.16
C THR A 71 -9.74 0.05 -1.48
N LEU A 72 -10.03 -1.25 -1.54
CA LEU A 72 -9.09 -2.27 -1.09
C LEU A 72 -8.03 -2.52 -2.17
N PHE A 73 -6.81 -2.86 -1.75
CA PHE A 73 -5.73 -3.20 -2.67
C PHE A 73 -4.93 -4.41 -2.19
N ARG A 74 -4.29 -5.10 -3.14
CA ARG A 74 -3.37 -6.22 -2.90
C ARG A 74 -2.14 -6.14 -3.80
N ALA A 75 -0.99 -6.53 -3.29
CA ALA A 75 0.23 -6.65 -4.08
C ALA A 75 1.05 -7.85 -3.61
N ASN A 76 1.47 -8.70 -4.54
CA ASN A 76 2.44 -9.77 -4.28
C ASN A 76 3.85 -9.21 -4.41
N ILE A 77 4.53 -9.00 -3.29
CA ILE A 77 5.83 -8.33 -3.23
C ILE A 77 6.95 -9.35 -3.11
N LYS A 78 7.97 -9.25 -3.98
CA LYS A 78 9.17 -10.08 -3.89
C LYS A 78 10.00 -9.70 -2.68
N ILE A 79 10.36 -10.69 -1.87
CA ILE A 79 11.29 -10.54 -0.75
C ILE A 79 12.70 -10.45 -1.33
N PRO A 80 13.45 -9.34 -1.08
CA PRO A 80 14.84 -9.28 -1.50
C PRO A 80 15.67 -10.33 -0.77
N GLU A 81 16.66 -10.93 -1.45
CA GLU A 81 17.49 -11.97 -0.84
C GLU A 81 18.26 -11.43 0.38
N LYS A 82 18.42 -12.28 1.40
CA LYS A 82 19.27 -12.04 2.60
C LYS A 82 18.90 -10.78 3.40
N VAL A 83 17.64 -10.35 3.37
CA VAL A 83 17.15 -9.25 4.22
C VAL A 83 16.71 -9.77 5.59
N ASN A 84 17.19 -9.14 6.65
CA ASN A 84 16.72 -9.36 8.02
C ASN A 84 15.64 -8.36 8.44
N LYS A 85 15.51 -7.26 7.69
CA LYS A 85 14.54 -6.18 7.88
C LYS A 85 14.21 -5.60 6.50
N MET A 86 12.95 -5.29 6.29
CA MET A 86 12.47 -4.52 5.14
C MET A 86 11.61 -3.36 5.64
N GLU A 87 11.48 -2.33 4.82
CA GLU A 87 10.62 -1.18 5.10
C GLU A 87 9.57 -1.09 3.99
N LEU A 88 8.32 -1.28 4.38
CA LEU A 88 7.20 -1.20 3.46
C LEU A 88 6.65 0.23 3.45
N VAL A 89 6.58 0.80 2.25
CA VAL A 89 6.00 2.13 2.00
C VAL A 89 4.89 1.97 0.97
N VAL A 90 3.77 2.64 1.20
CA VAL A 90 2.62 2.61 0.31
C VAL A 90 2.23 4.04 -0.04
N LYS A 91 1.92 4.29 -1.31
CA LYS A 91 1.34 5.56 -1.77
C LYS A 91 0.14 5.29 -2.65
N ALA A 92 -0.86 6.17 -2.58
CA ALA A 92 -2.05 6.13 -3.41
C ALA A 92 -2.13 7.38 -4.28
N THR A 93 -2.70 7.27 -5.48
CA THR A 93 -3.00 8.39 -6.37
C THR A 93 -4.49 8.37 -6.67
N ASP A 94 -5.15 9.51 -6.48
CA ASP A 94 -6.55 9.69 -6.84
C ASP A 94 -6.73 10.22 -8.27
N ARG A 95 -7.98 10.18 -8.76
CA ARG A 95 -8.34 10.53 -10.13
C ARG A 95 -8.12 12.00 -10.52
N TYR A 96 -7.77 12.88 -9.58
CA TYR A 96 -7.47 14.29 -9.85
C TYR A 96 -5.97 14.60 -9.69
N PHE A 97 -5.13 13.58 -9.56
CA PHE A 97 -3.68 13.70 -9.39
C PHE A 97 -3.28 14.50 -8.14
N ASP A 98 -3.95 14.27 -7.00
CA ASP A 98 -3.43 14.74 -5.72
C ASP A 98 -2.34 13.75 -5.23
N LYS A 99 -1.06 14.07 -5.44
CA LYS A 99 0.04 13.38 -4.74
C LYS A 99 0.01 13.83 -3.28
N ARG A 100 -0.84 13.22 -2.46
CA ARG A 100 -0.75 13.40 -1.01
C ARG A 100 0.43 12.59 -0.51
N PHE A 101 1.48 13.31 -0.12
CA PHE A 101 2.71 12.79 0.50
C PHE A 101 2.45 12.35 1.94
#